data_AF-A0A3A9W2S8-F1
#
_entry.id   AF-A0A3A9W2S8-F1
#
_cell.length_a   1.000
_cell.length_b   1.000
_cell.length_c   1.000
_cell.angle_alpha   90.00
_cell.angle_beta   90.00
_cell.angle_gamma   90.00
#
_symmetry.space_group_name_H-M   'P 1'
#
loop_
_entity.id
_entity.type
_entity.pdbx_description
1 polymer ?
#
loop_
_entity_poly.entity_id
_entity_poly.type
_entity_poly.pdbx_seq_one_letter_code
_entity_poly.pdbx_strand_id
1 'polypeptide(L)'
;MSDEQSLSERLTPPAQLNALATTLLTSAGVPPDPATTGRVRSRRGATALVDGQRAFGQLAARRAAAELAELCAEFAVGVVAIEDCDHVGRLGEYAADLAERGLVAVAFASADPTVAPYGGRERRLGTNPLAWALPRADGRAPVVMDRTTAAVAEGKLGVAGAASTDPGDFYRGGALLPFGGHKAMDLVTGESVVVDGGKRIRY
;
A
#
# COMPACT_ATOMS: atom_id res chain seq x y z
N MET A 1 -53.64 0.26 -17.24
CA MET A 1 -53.26 0.37 -15.82
C MET A 1 -52.50 -0.89 -15.40
N SER A 2 -51.49 -1.27 -16.19
CA SER A 2 -50.82 -2.58 -16.10
C SER A 2 -49.44 -2.57 -16.78
N ASP A 3 -48.74 -1.44 -16.81
CA ASP A 3 -47.41 -1.37 -17.45
C ASP A 3 -46.37 -0.51 -16.70
N GLU A 4 -46.72 0.15 -15.59
CA GLU A 4 -45.75 0.89 -14.77
C GLU A 4 -45.10 0.05 -13.66
N GLN A 5 -45.62 -1.15 -13.36
CA GLN A 5 -45.07 -2.03 -12.33
C GLN A 5 -43.92 -2.94 -12.85
N SER A 6 -43.64 -3.00 -14.16
CA SER A 6 -42.57 -3.86 -14.72
C SER A 6 -41.21 -3.17 -14.89
N LEU A 7 -41.11 -1.89 -14.53
CA LEU A 7 -39.87 -1.11 -14.54
C LEU A 7 -39.23 -0.99 -13.15
N SER A 8 -39.98 -1.27 -12.07
CA SER A 8 -39.46 -1.27 -10.69
C SER A 8 -38.68 -2.54 -10.30
N GLU A 9 -38.75 -3.62 -11.09
CA GLU A 9 -38.08 -4.91 -10.81
C GLU A 9 -36.81 -5.16 -11.65
N ARG A 10 -36.30 -4.16 -12.38
CA ARG A 10 -35.02 -4.21 -13.10
C ARG A 10 -33.93 -3.30 -12.52
N LEU A 11 -34.11 -2.84 -11.29
CA LEU A 11 -33.00 -2.37 -10.47
C LEU A 11 -32.30 -3.60 -9.92
N THR A 12 -31.25 -4.03 -10.62
CA THR A 12 -30.20 -4.90 -10.07
C THR A 12 -29.88 -4.42 -8.64
N PRO A 13 -29.77 -5.31 -7.63
CA PRO A 13 -29.39 -4.90 -6.27
C PRO A 13 -28.09 -4.08 -6.33
N PRO A 14 -27.83 -3.15 -5.39
CA PRO A 14 -26.75 -2.17 -5.50
C PRO A 14 -25.37 -2.84 -5.45
N ALA A 15 -24.98 -3.44 -6.57
CA ALA A 15 -23.61 -3.57 -6.98
C ALA A 15 -23.14 -2.16 -7.36
N GLN A 16 -21.90 -1.82 -6.97
CA GLN A 16 -21.17 -0.59 -7.30
C GLN A 16 -21.27 0.55 -6.27
N LEU A 17 -20.72 0.32 -5.08
CA LEU A 17 -20.02 1.40 -4.39
C LEU A 17 -18.53 1.23 -4.70
N ASN A 18 -18.07 1.92 -5.75
CA ASN A 18 -16.66 2.08 -6.10
C ASN A 18 -15.99 2.98 -5.04
N ALA A 19 -15.81 2.46 -3.83
CA ALA A 19 -15.10 3.15 -2.78
C ALA A 19 -13.60 3.01 -3.02
N LEU A 20 -12.88 4.14 -3.01
CA LEU A 20 -11.42 4.18 -3.05
C LEU A 20 -10.88 4.03 -1.63
N ALA A 21 -10.08 3.00 -1.43
CA ALA A 21 -9.36 2.73 -0.20
C ALA A 21 -7.88 3.10 -0.37
N THR A 22 -7.27 3.79 0.60
CA THR A 22 -5.82 4.08 0.62
C THR A 22 -5.23 3.79 2.00
N THR A 23 -4.22 2.91 2.04
CA THR A 23 -3.42 2.59 3.23
C THR A 23 -2.01 3.14 3.12
N LEU A 24 -1.50 3.75 4.20
CA LEU A 24 -0.15 4.30 4.32
C LEU A 24 0.54 3.70 5.54
N LEU A 25 1.78 3.25 5.42
CA LEU A 25 2.44 2.41 6.43
C LEU A 25 3.87 2.86 6.70
N THR A 26 4.27 2.91 7.96
CA THR A 26 5.61 3.32 8.40
C THR A 26 6.22 2.33 9.40
N SER A 27 7.42 1.79 9.11
CA SER A 27 8.11 0.85 10.01
C SER A 27 9.01 1.52 11.08
N ALA A 28 9.03 0.97 12.29
CA ALA A 28 9.96 1.35 13.37
C ALA A 28 10.88 0.17 13.74
N GLY A 29 12.21 0.33 13.69
CA GLY A 29 13.23 -0.73 13.86
C GLY A 29 13.41 -1.28 15.28
N VAL A 30 12.32 -1.63 15.98
CA VAL A 30 12.27 -2.26 17.31
C VAL A 30 11.47 -3.55 17.18
N PRO A 31 11.82 -4.65 17.90
CA PRO A 31 11.06 -5.90 17.80
C PRO A 31 9.56 -5.67 18.06
N PRO A 32 8.68 -6.26 17.23
CA PRO A 32 7.26 -6.03 17.34
C PRO A 32 6.72 -6.64 18.64
N ASP A 33 5.71 -5.98 19.21
CA ASP A 33 4.96 -6.49 20.35
C ASP A 33 3.86 -7.45 19.84
N PRO A 34 3.95 -8.76 20.13
CA PRO A 34 2.98 -9.75 19.66
C PRO A 34 1.60 -9.62 20.34
N ALA A 35 1.49 -8.87 21.44
CA ALA A 35 0.25 -8.75 22.20
C ALA A 35 -0.72 -7.71 21.64
N THR A 36 -0.26 -6.85 20.73
CA THR A 36 -1.06 -5.78 20.14
C THR A 36 -1.35 -6.01 18.66
N THR A 37 -2.50 -5.51 18.21
CA THR A 37 -2.90 -5.47 16.80
C THR A 37 -3.03 -4.04 16.29
N GLY A 38 -2.56 -3.07 17.09
CA GLY A 38 -2.82 -1.65 16.90
C GLY A 38 -4.25 -1.25 17.31
N ARG A 39 -4.48 0.06 17.33
CA ARG A 39 -5.77 0.66 17.68
C ARG A 39 -6.10 1.82 16.74
N VAL A 40 -7.38 2.07 16.54
CA VAL A 40 -7.83 3.29 15.86
C VAL A 40 -7.58 4.46 16.81
N ARG A 41 -6.64 5.33 16.46
CA ARG A 41 -6.26 6.52 17.24
C ARG A 41 -7.27 7.65 17.04
N SER A 42 -7.76 7.83 15.81
CA SER A 42 -8.73 8.88 15.49
C SER A 42 -9.49 8.60 14.21
N ARG A 43 -10.74 9.10 14.14
CA ARG A 43 -11.56 9.20 12.92
C ARG A 43 -11.90 10.66 12.63
N ARG A 44 -11.95 11.05 11.36
CA ARG A 44 -12.41 12.36 10.87
C ARG A 44 -13.10 12.18 9.52
N GLY A 45 -14.44 12.12 9.52
CA GLY A 45 -15.22 11.79 8.33
C GLY A 45 -14.74 10.48 7.71
N ALA A 46 -14.52 10.48 6.40
CA ALA A 46 -14.02 9.34 5.62
C ALA A 46 -12.53 8.99 5.86
N THR A 47 -11.91 9.47 6.95
CA THR A 47 -10.50 9.18 7.25
C THR A 47 -10.32 8.62 8.66
N ALA A 48 -9.37 7.70 8.83
CA ALA A 48 -8.91 7.27 10.13
C ALA A 48 -7.38 7.14 10.19
N LEU A 49 -6.88 7.08 11.41
CA LEU A 49 -5.49 6.78 11.70
C LEU A 49 -5.41 5.64 12.71
N VAL A 50 -4.66 4.61 12.36
CA VAL A 50 -4.34 3.46 13.19
C VAL A 50 -2.94 3.65 13.77
N ASP A 51 -2.86 3.64 15.09
CA ASP A 51 -1.61 3.53 15.84
C ASP A 51 -1.30 2.03 15.98
N GLY A 52 -0.25 1.57 15.31
CA GLY A 52 0.17 0.18 15.30
C GLY A 52 0.71 -0.30 16.64
N GLN A 53 1.12 0.61 17.53
CA GLN A 53 1.68 0.31 18.85
C GLN A 53 2.84 -0.70 18.81
N ARG A 54 3.64 -0.68 17.74
CA ARG A 54 4.69 -1.66 17.39
C ARG A 54 4.18 -3.07 17.13
N ALA A 55 2.93 -3.24 16.71
CA ALA A 55 2.42 -4.54 16.27
C ALA A 55 3.21 -5.06 15.06
N PHE A 56 3.16 -6.37 14.85
CA PHE A 56 3.45 -6.94 13.54
C PHE A 56 2.62 -6.20 12.47
N GLY A 57 3.28 -5.77 11.40
CA GLY A 57 2.67 -4.96 10.36
C GLY A 57 1.42 -5.60 9.76
N GLN A 58 1.39 -6.93 9.66
CA GLN A 58 0.25 -7.68 9.17
C GLN A 58 -0.99 -7.53 10.06
N LEU A 59 -0.80 -7.46 11.38
CA LEU A 59 -1.90 -7.28 12.33
C LEU A 59 -2.46 -5.85 12.23
N ALA A 60 -1.57 -4.85 12.19
CA ALA A 60 -1.96 -3.45 12.01
C ALA A 60 -2.64 -3.20 10.65
N ALA A 61 -2.11 -3.80 9.57
CA ALA A 61 -2.68 -3.69 8.23
C ALA A 61 -4.07 -4.34 8.13
N ARG A 62 -4.29 -5.51 8.75
CA ARG A 62 -5.63 -6.12 8.83
C ARG A 62 -6.61 -5.26 9.63
N ARG A 63 -6.17 -4.69 10.75
CA ARG A 63 -6.97 -3.75 11.56
C ARG A 63 -7.39 -2.54 10.72
N ALA A 64 -6.45 -1.97 9.97
CA ALA A 64 -6.70 -0.83 9.10
C ALA A 64 -7.60 -1.17 7.91
N ALA A 65 -7.44 -2.34 7.27
CA ALA A 65 -8.32 -2.78 6.20
C ALA A 65 -9.76 -2.97 6.70
N ALA A 66 -9.94 -3.52 7.90
CA ALA A 66 -11.26 -3.61 8.52
C ALA A 66 -11.86 -2.22 8.77
N GLU A 67 -11.09 -1.32 9.39
CA GLU A 67 -11.49 0.07 9.63
C GLU A 67 -11.87 0.80 8.33
N LEU A 68 -11.10 0.57 7.27
CA LEU A 68 -11.31 1.17 5.97
C LEU A 68 -12.60 0.68 5.31
N ALA A 69 -12.93 -0.60 5.45
CA ALA A 69 -14.20 -1.13 4.97
C ALA A 69 -15.40 -0.47 5.68
N GLU A 70 -15.31 -0.24 7.00
CA GLU A 70 -16.34 0.48 7.76
C GLU A 70 -16.51 1.92 7.27
N LEU A 71 -15.41 2.64 7.06
CA LEU A 71 -15.46 4.02 6.52
C LEU A 71 -16.08 4.05 5.12
N CYS A 72 -15.72 3.10 4.24
CA CYS A 72 -16.29 3.01 2.90
C CYS A 72 -17.79 2.70 2.92
N ALA A 73 -18.26 1.89 3.88
CA ALA A 73 -19.68 1.61 4.05
C ALA A 73 -20.46 2.85 4.49
N GLU A 74 -19.87 3.70 5.34
CA GLU A 74 -20.50 4.92 5.85
C GLU A 74 -20.43 6.10 4.85
N PHE A 75 -19.27 6.31 4.22
CA PHE A 75 -18.97 7.52 3.45
C PHE A 75 -18.77 7.28 1.95
N ALA A 76 -18.98 6.06 1.47
CA ALA A 76 -18.67 5.64 0.08
C ALA A 76 -17.20 5.72 -0.33
N VAL A 77 -16.31 6.21 0.54
CA VAL A 77 -14.87 6.34 0.33
C VAL A 77 -14.17 6.29 1.69
N GLY A 78 -12.90 5.89 1.72
CA GLY A 78 -12.16 5.82 2.96
C GLY A 78 -10.65 5.98 2.78
N VAL A 79 -9.99 6.58 3.75
CA VAL A 79 -8.52 6.59 3.83
C VAL A 79 -8.10 6.21 5.23
N VAL A 80 -7.23 5.23 5.36
CA VAL A 80 -6.69 4.82 6.67
C VAL A 80 -5.18 4.86 6.63
N ALA A 81 -4.58 5.75 7.42
CA ALA A 81 -3.14 5.73 7.64
C ALA A 81 -2.81 4.81 8.83
N ILE A 82 -1.61 4.23 8.82
CA ILE A 82 -1.05 3.41 9.90
C ILE A 82 0.32 3.99 10.25
N GLU A 83 0.54 4.20 11.54
CA GLU A 83 1.83 4.60 12.10
C GLU A 83 2.34 3.55 13.09
N ASP A 84 3.64 3.55 13.38
CA ASP A 84 4.26 2.74 14.44
C ASP A 84 3.92 1.24 14.35
N CYS A 85 4.14 0.61 13.19
CA CYS A 85 4.03 -0.83 13.02
C CYS A 85 5.33 -1.42 12.45
N ASP A 86 5.42 -2.75 12.33
CA ASP A 86 6.53 -3.42 11.61
C ASP A 86 6.15 -3.67 10.13
N HIS A 87 6.94 -4.48 9.43
CA HIS A 87 6.77 -4.90 8.05
C HIS A 87 5.41 -5.58 7.82
N VAL A 88 4.67 -5.09 6.82
CA VAL A 88 3.30 -5.53 6.52
C VAL A 88 3.19 -6.76 5.64
N GLY A 89 4.31 -7.27 5.13
CA GLY A 89 4.28 -8.37 4.19
C GLY A 89 3.72 -7.93 2.84
N ARG A 90 2.75 -8.69 2.33
CA ARG A 90 2.22 -8.54 0.98
C ARG A 90 1.06 -7.55 0.96
N LEU A 91 1.23 -6.38 0.33
CA LEU A 91 0.18 -5.37 0.25
C LEU A 91 -1.04 -5.85 -0.55
N GLY A 92 -0.81 -6.64 -1.59
CA GLY A 92 -1.88 -7.19 -2.43
C GLY A 92 -2.88 -8.05 -1.66
N GLU A 93 -2.51 -8.60 -0.51
CA GLU A 93 -3.42 -9.35 0.37
C GLU A 93 -4.55 -8.44 0.87
N TYR A 94 -4.20 -7.30 1.47
CA TYR A 94 -5.19 -6.37 2.04
C TYR A 94 -6.03 -5.69 0.96
N ALA A 95 -5.42 -5.42 -0.20
CA ALA A 95 -6.15 -4.89 -1.35
C ALA A 95 -7.15 -5.92 -1.88
N ALA A 96 -6.75 -7.20 -2.00
CA ALA A 96 -7.62 -8.28 -2.41
C ALA A 96 -8.80 -8.47 -1.43
N ASP A 97 -8.53 -8.51 -0.12
CA ASP A 97 -9.55 -8.64 0.93
C ASP A 97 -10.62 -7.54 0.83
N LEU A 98 -10.22 -6.30 0.50
CA LEU A 98 -11.15 -5.18 0.29
C LEU A 98 -11.92 -5.34 -1.03
N ALA A 99 -11.27 -5.79 -2.09
CA ALA A 99 -11.91 -6.04 -3.38
C ALA A 99 -12.89 -7.21 -3.36
N GLU A 100 -12.66 -8.25 -2.54
CA GLU A 100 -13.64 -9.31 -2.29
C GLU A 100 -14.93 -8.78 -1.65
N ARG A 101 -14.86 -7.64 -0.95
CA ARG A 101 -16.01 -6.92 -0.39
C ARG A 101 -16.65 -5.94 -1.38
N GLY A 102 -16.22 -5.95 -2.63
CA GLY A 102 -16.74 -5.06 -3.67
C GLY A 102 -16.10 -3.67 -3.72
N LEU A 103 -14.98 -3.43 -3.01
CA LEU A 103 -14.32 -2.12 -2.93
C LEU A 103 -13.15 -2.02 -3.93
N VAL A 104 -12.86 -0.82 -4.42
CA VAL A 104 -11.62 -0.55 -5.18
C VAL A 104 -10.53 -0.16 -4.21
N ALA A 105 -9.49 -0.98 -4.09
CA ALA A 105 -8.46 -0.78 -3.09
C ALA A 105 -7.13 -0.35 -3.70
N VAL A 106 -6.46 0.59 -3.05
CA VAL A 106 -5.07 0.99 -3.30
C VAL A 106 -4.33 0.97 -1.97
N ALA A 107 -3.11 0.45 -1.94
CA ALA A 107 -2.30 0.40 -0.74
C ALA A 107 -0.86 0.78 -1.07
N PHE A 108 -0.23 1.51 -0.16
CA PHE A 108 1.16 1.93 -0.21
C PHE A 108 1.84 1.57 1.11
N ALA A 109 3.16 1.37 1.09
CA ALA A 109 3.92 1.21 2.32
C ALA A 109 5.34 1.74 2.14
N SER A 110 5.87 2.46 3.12
CA SER A 110 7.29 2.81 3.11
C SER A 110 8.14 1.71 3.74
N ALA A 111 9.39 1.62 3.28
CA ALA A 111 10.39 0.71 3.82
C ALA A 111 11.70 1.46 4.09
N ASP A 112 12.61 0.83 4.83
CA ASP A 112 13.92 1.41 5.13
C ASP A 112 14.77 1.64 3.87
N PRO A 113 15.66 2.67 3.87
CA PRO A 113 16.45 3.03 2.70
C PRO A 113 17.34 1.90 2.17
N THR A 114 17.01 1.40 0.98
CA THR A 114 17.74 0.34 0.27
C THR A 114 17.92 0.62 -1.22
N VAL A 115 17.22 1.62 -1.75
CA VAL A 115 17.19 2.02 -3.16
C VAL A 115 17.92 3.35 -3.32
N ALA A 116 18.78 3.43 -4.33
CA ALA A 116 19.38 4.69 -4.76
C ALA A 116 18.43 5.44 -5.69
N PRO A 117 18.24 6.77 -5.51
CA PRO A 117 17.40 7.56 -6.41
C PRO A 117 17.96 7.54 -7.82
N TYR A 118 17.13 7.82 -8.83
CA TYR A 118 17.60 7.89 -10.21
C TYR A 118 18.74 8.92 -10.34
N GLY A 119 19.87 8.51 -10.92
CA GLY A 119 21.09 9.32 -11.01
C GLY A 119 21.94 9.37 -9.73
N GLY A 120 21.46 8.81 -8.62
CA GLY A 120 22.17 8.70 -7.35
C GLY A 120 22.97 7.41 -7.21
N ARG A 121 23.79 7.34 -6.15
CA ARG A 121 24.69 6.21 -5.85
C ARG A 121 24.55 5.67 -4.43
N GLU A 122 23.81 6.37 -3.57
CA GLU A 122 23.62 6.02 -2.17
C GLU A 122 22.17 5.62 -1.90
N ARG A 123 21.95 4.71 -0.95
CA ARG A 123 20.62 4.30 -0.50
C ARG A 123 19.93 5.47 0.18
N ARG A 124 18.84 5.97 -0.41
CA ARG A 124 18.04 7.08 0.13
C ARG A 124 16.54 6.79 0.17
N LEU A 125 16.07 5.78 -0.57
CA LEU A 125 14.66 5.44 -0.72
C LEU A 125 14.38 4.01 -0.28
N GLY A 126 13.18 3.75 0.22
CA GLY A 126 12.68 2.40 0.45
C GLY A 126 12.28 1.69 -0.85
N THR A 127 11.98 0.39 -0.75
CA THR A 127 11.39 -0.39 -1.85
C THR A 127 9.93 -0.03 -2.13
N ASN A 128 9.31 0.72 -1.22
CA ASN A 128 8.05 1.44 -1.35
C ASN A 128 7.03 0.72 -2.25
N PRO A 129 6.47 -0.42 -1.81
CA PRO A 129 5.52 -1.17 -2.62
C PRO A 129 4.17 -0.46 -2.75
N LEU A 130 3.57 -0.67 -3.92
CA LEU A 130 2.24 -0.23 -4.28
C LEU A 130 1.43 -1.45 -4.72
N ALA A 131 0.23 -1.58 -4.16
CA ALA A 131 -0.75 -2.54 -4.60
C ALA A 131 -2.08 -1.87 -4.93
N TRP A 132 -2.81 -2.46 -5.87
CA TRP A 132 -4.20 -2.13 -6.09
C TRP A 132 -5.01 -3.38 -6.43
N ALA A 133 -6.30 -3.35 -6.14
CA ALA A 133 -7.22 -4.41 -6.46
C ALA A 133 -8.57 -3.88 -6.94
N LEU A 134 -9.15 -4.59 -7.91
CA LEU A 134 -10.45 -4.29 -8.49
C LEU A 134 -11.40 -5.48 -8.29
N PRO A 135 -12.62 -5.23 -7.78
CA PRO A 135 -13.65 -6.26 -7.68
C PRO A 135 -14.09 -6.69 -9.08
N ARG A 136 -14.58 -7.92 -9.20
CA ARG A 136 -15.15 -8.42 -10.47
C ARG A 136 -16.58 -8.87 -10.26
N ALA A 137 -17.38 -8.69 -11.30
CA ALA A 137 -18.75 -9.19 -11.34
C ALA A 137 -18.81 -10.72 -11.19
N ASP A 138 -19.98 -11.19 -10.74
CA ASP A 138 -20.36 -12.59 -10.64
C ASP A 138 -19.50 -13.40 -9.66
N GLY A 139 -19.01 -12.76 -8.60
CA GLY A 139 -18.22 -13.41 -7.55
C GLY A 139 -16.86 -13.92 -8.01
N ARG A 140 -16.36 -13.46 -9.16
CA ARG A 140 -15.02 -13.85 -9.66
C ARG A 140 -13.93 -13.24 -8.81
N ALA A 141 -12.83 -13.98 -8.66
CA ALA A 141 -11.65 -13.53 -7.91
C ALA A 141 -11.15 -12.14 -8.40
N PRO A 142 -10.81 -11.21 -7.48
CA PRO A 142 -10.38 -9.87 -7.84
C PRO A 142 -9.19 -9.82 -8.80
N VAL A 143 -9.09 -8.73 -9.56
CA VAL A 143 -7.84 -8.40 -10.26
C VAL A 143 -6.94 -7.69 -9.26
N VAL A 144 -5.72 -8.19 -9.06
CA VAL A 144 -4.77 -7.65 -8.08
C VAL A 144 -3.44 -7.39 -8.75
N MET A 145 -2.88 -6.21 -8.49
CA MET A 145 -1.51 -5.84 -8.81
C MET A 145 -0.78 -5.52 -7.51
N ASP A 146 0.40 -6.10 -7.33
CA ASP A 146 1.26 -5.86 -6.16
C ASP A 146 2.70 -5.79 -6.65
N ARG A 147 3.33 -4.62 -6.53
CA ARG A 147 4.66 -4.35 -7.07
C ARG A 147 5.44 -3.43 -6.15
N THR A 148 6.72 -3.76 -5.96
CA THR A 148 7.71 -2.82 -5.46
C THR A 148 8.06 -1.78 -6.53
N THR A 149 8.39 -0.56 -6.07
CA THR A 149 8.93 0.51 -6.91
C THR A 149 10.44 0.38 -7.17
N ALA A 150 11.12 -0.54 -6.49
CA ALA A 150 12.45 -1.00 -6.87
C ALA A 150 12.39 -1.90 -8.12
N ALA A 151 13.44 -1.89 -8.95
CA ALA A 151 13.54 -2.64 -10.21
C ALA A 151 13.47 -4.17 -10.12
N VAL A 152 13.38 -4.74 -8.92
CA VAL A 152 13.90 -6.06 -8.53
C VAL A 152 13.84 -7.14 -9.63
N ALA A 153 15.02 -7.42 -10.18
CA ALA A 153 15.52 -8.71 -10.63
C ALA A 153 17.01 -8.73 -10.23
N GLU A 154 17.60 -9.89 -9.92
CA GLU A 154 19.00 -10.12 -9.50
C GLU A 154 20.10 -9.42 -10.33
N GLY A 155 19.77 -8.67 -11.38
CA GLY A 155 20.69 -8.15 -12.37
C GLY A 155 21.01 -6.65 -12.37
N LYS A 156 20.45 -5.82 -11.47
CA LYS A 156 20.67 -4.34 -11.52
C LYS A 156 20.84 -3.72 -10.14
N LEU A 157 21.84 -4.20 -9.41
CA LEU A 157 22.42 -3.50 -8.26
C LEU A 157 23.27 -2.32 -8.75
N GLY A 158 23.24 -1.22 -8.03
CA GLY A 158 24.21 -0.13 -8.19
C GLY A 158 25.34 -0.32 -7.18
N VAL A 159 26.56 -0.60 -7.66
CA VAL A 159 27.78 -0.64 -6.82
C VAL A 159 28.70 0.43 -7.34
N ALA A 160 29.00 1.44 -6.52
CA ALA A 160 29.83 2.57 -6.96
C ALA A 160 29.38 3.09 -8.35
N GLY A 161 28.06 3.22 -8.55
CA GLY A 161 27.41 3.68 -9.79
C GLY A 161 27.68 2.87 -11.06
N ALA A 162 28.17 1.63 -10.93
CA ALA A 162 28.12 0.63 -11.99
C ALA A 162 26.98 -0.36 -11.73
N ALA A 163 26.36 -0.86 -12.80
CA ALA A 163 25.37 -1.92 -12.70
C ALA A 163 26.06 -3.24 -12.33
N SER A 164 25.51 -3.97 -11.37
CA SER A 164 25.94 -5.29 -10.94
C SER A 164 24.78 -6.27 -10.94
N THR A 165 25.10 -7.54 -11.22
CA THR A 165 24.19 -8.68 -11.22
C THR A 165 24.55 -9.69 -10.12
N ASP A 166 25.49 -9.38 -9.23
CA ASP A 166 25.87 -10.24 -8.10
C ASP A 166 25.05 -9.85 -6.85
N PRO A 167 24.14 -10.71 -6.36
CA PRO A 167 23.37 -10.43 -5.15
C PRO A 167 24.23 -10.09 -3.91
N GLY A 168 25.45 -10.62 -3.83
CA GLY A 168 26.40 -10.34 -2.75
C GLY A 168 26.80 -8.87 -2.65
N ASP A 169 26.76 -8.13 -3.77
CA ASP A 169 27.09 -6.71 -3.80
C ASP A 169 26.08 -5.86 -3.03
N PHE A 170 24.82 -6.29 -2.96
CA PHE A 170 23.83 -5.63 -2.10
C PHE A 170 24.30 -5.67 -0.64
N TYR A 171 24.71 -6.83 -0.15
CA TYR A 171 25.15 -6.99 1.24
C TYR A 171 26.48 -6.29 1.53
N ARG A 172 27.31 -6.04 0.50
CA ARG A 172 28.57 -5.27 0.58
C ARG A 172 28.39 -3.75 0.48
N GLY A 173 27.16 -3.24 0.57
CA GLY A 173 26.86 -1.81 0.58
C GLY A 173 26.40 -1.24 -0.77
N GLY A 174 26.18 -2.06 -1.79
CA GLY A 174 25.50 -1.65 -3.01
C GLY A 174 24.04 -1.25 -2.78
N ALA A 175 23.40 -0.61 -3.75
CA ALA A 175 22.01 -0.17 -3.65
C ALA A 175 21.14 -0.83 -4.71
N LEU A 176 19.85 -0.95 -4.46
CA LEU A 176 18.87 -1.26 -5.52
C LEU A 176 18.66 -0.03 -6.41
N LEU A 177 18.27 -0.25 -7.66
CA LEU A 177 17.89 0.81 -8.59
C LEU A 177 16.36 0.86 -8.79
N PRO A 178 15.77 2.03 -9.08
CA PRO A 178 14.34 2.17 -9.34
C PRO A 178 13.96 1.54 -10.68
N PHE A 179 12.78 0.91 -10.74
CA PHE A 179 12.33 0.29 -11.99
C PHE A 179 12.06 1.37 -13.05
N GLY A 180 12.42 1.15 -14.32
CA GLY A 180 12.10 2.13 -15.36
C GLY A 180 12.71 3.54 -15.15
N GLY A 181 13.74 3.67 -14.31
CA GLY A 181 14.48 4.92 -14.10
C GLY A 181 13.65 6.03 -13.45
N HIS A 182 13.61 7.21 -14.08
CA HIS A 182 12.92 8.39 -13.54
C HIS A 182 11.42 8.18 -13.30
N LYS A 183 10.76 7.30 -14.06
CA LYS A 183 9.31 7.06 -13.89
C LYS A 183 8.96 6.42 -12.54
N ALA A 184 9.76 5.46 -12.07
CA ALA A 184 9.55 4.95 -10.72
C ALA A 184 10.03 5.94 -9.66
N MET A 185 11.04 6.78 -9.96
CA MET A 185 11.44 7.85 -9.05
C MET A 185 10.28 8.82 -8.77
N ASP A 186 9.52 9.20 -9.80
CA ASP A 186 8.34 10.06 -9.65
C ASP A 186 7.28 9.40 -8.76
N LEU A 187 7.02 8.10 -8.97
CA LEU A 187 6.07 7.34 -8.18
C LEU A 187 6.49 7.21 -6.71
N VAL A 188 7.77 6.90 -6.45
CA VAL A 188 8.34 6.79 -5.10
C VAL A 188 8.31 8.13 -4.38
N THR A 189 8.65 9.21 -5.07
CA THR A 189 8.65 10.55 -4.47
C THR A 189 7.23 10.97 -4.10
N GLY A 190 6.26 10.72 -4.99
CA GLY A 190 4.85 10.95 -4.70
C GLY A 190 4.35 10.13 -3.52
N GLU A 191 4.66 8.83 -3.49
CA GLU A 191 4.30 7.94 -2.39
C GLU A 191 4.91 8.39 -1.07
N SER A 192 6.21 8.69 -1.02
CA SER A 192 6.88 9.12 0.22
C SER A 192 6.34 10.46 0.75
N VAL A 193 5.84 11.35 -0.11
CA VAL A 193 5.13 12.57 0.35
C VAL A 193 3.84 12.20 1.06
N VAL A 194 3.09 11.23 0.52
CA VAL A 194 1.81 10.78 1.08
C VAL A 194 2.02 9.96 2.36
N VAL A 195 2.97 9.02 2.37
CA VAL A 195 3.24 8.10 3.49
C VAL A 195 4.04 8.75 4.62
N ASP A 196 5.17 9.39 4.31
CA ASP A 196 6.10 9.92 5.32
C ASP A 196 5.88 11.42 5.63
N GLY A 197 4.87 12.05 5.01
CA GLY A 197 4.55 13.47 5.21
C GLY A 197 5.72 14.42 4.90
N GLY A 198 6.61 14.02 3.98
CA GLY A 198 7.80 14.79 3.59
C GLY A 198 8.94 14.83 4.63
N LYS A 199 8.84 14.15 5.77
CA LYS A 199 9.84 14.27 6.86
C LYS A 199 11.18 13.58 6.59
N ARG A 200 11.28 12.73 5.55
CA ARG A 200 12.49 11.93 5.27
C ARG A 200 13.12 12.11 3.89
N ILE A 201 12.58 12.93 3.00
CA ILE A 201 13.20 13.18 1.68
C ILE A 201 14.30 14.25 1.83
N ARG A 202 15.50 13.83 2.26
CA ARG A 202 16.72 14.63 2.14
C ARG A 202 17.59 14.01 1.04
N TYR A 203 17.72 14.71 -0.09
CA TYR A 203 18.65 14.37 -1.17
C TYR A 203 20.10 14.54 -0.73
#